data_AF-A0A516V5R3-F1
#
_entry.id   AF-A0A516V5R3-F1
#
_cell.length_a   1.000
_cell.length_b   1.000
_cell.length_c   1.000
_cell.angle_alpha   90.00
_cell.angle_beta   90.00
_cell.angle_gamma   90.00
#
_symmetry.space_group_name_H-M   'P 1'
#
loop_
_entity.id
_entity.type
_entity.pdbx_description
1 polymer ?
#
loop_
_entity_poly.entity_id
_entity_poly.type
_entity_poly.pdbx_seq_one_letter_code
_entity_poly.pdbx_strand_id
1 'polypeptide(L)'
;MSELDASHRNALDDSAFAFPKERKMPINDAEHVRNAVARFDQVEDVSDDERDAAWKRILAAARKHDVDVSEKSWRELGKPGRH
;
A
#
# COMPACT_ATOMS: atom_id res chain seq x y z
N MET A 1 -24.05 6.12 -12.13
CA MET A 1 -23.56 5.92 -10.76
C MET A 1 -24.39 4.82 -10.14
N SER A 2 -23.94 3.57 -10.27
CA SER A 2 -24.69 2.41 -9.76
C SER A 2 -24.32 2.14 -8.30
N GLU A 3 -25.32 1.84 -7.49
CA GLU A 3 -25.23 1.40 -6.09
C GLU A 3 -24.28 0.20 -5.86
N LEU A 4 -23.82 -0.45 -6.93
CA LEU A 4 -22.82 -1.51 -6.96
C LEU A 4 -21.42 -1.09 -6.44
N ASP A 5 -21.13 0.20 -6.33
CA ASP A 5 -19.81 0.69 -5.88
C ASP A 5 -19.65 0.59 -4.34
N ALA A 6 -20.74 0.75 -3.58
CA ALA A 6 -20.67 0.75 -2.12
C ALA A 6 -20.47 -0.65 -1.52
N SER A 7 -21.14 -1.66 -2.09
CA SER A 7 -20.98 -3.07 -1.69
C SER A 7 -19.59 -3.61 -2.05
N HIS A 8 -19.03 -3.16 -3.17
CA HIS A 8 -17.67 -3.54 -3.57
C HIS A 8 -16.62 -2.93 -2.63
N ARG A 9 -16.83 -1.69 -2.14
CA ARG A 9 -15.92 -1.05 -1.16
C ARG A 9 -15.98 -1.68 0.24
N ASN A 10 -17.15 -2.15 0.69
CA ASN A 10 -17.28 -2.89 1.95
C ASN A 10 -16.77 -4.34 1.85
N ALA A 11 -16.66 -4.89 0.64
CA ALA A 11 -16.09 -6.21 0.35
C ALA A 11 -14.63 -6.12 -0.14
N LEU A 12 -13.97 -4.96 -0.02
CA LEU A 12 -12.52 -4.91 -0.17
C LEU A 12 -11.94 -5.71 1.00
N ASP A 13 -11.57 -6.95 0.69
CA ASP A 13 -10.83 -7.83 1.57
C ASP A 13 -9.64 -7.07 2.16
N ASP A 14 -9.21 -7.47 3.35
CA ASP A 14 -7.98 -7.01 3.98
C ASP A 14 -6.77 -7.05 3.04
N SER A 15 -6.82 -7.87 1.99
CA SER A 15 -5.84 -7.92 0.90
C SER A 15 -5.73 -6.66 0.02
N ALA A 16 -6.74 -5.78 0.04
CA ALA A 16 -6.78 -4.53 -0.72
C ALA A 16 -5.96 -3.40 -0.08
N PHE A 17 -5.47 -3.60 1.15
CA PHE A 17 -4.68 -2.63 1.90
C PHE A 17 -3.29 -3.19 2.21
N ALA A 18 -2.26 -2.35 2.10
CA ALA A 18 -0.92 -2.75 2.54
C ALA A 18 -0.85 -2.91 4.07
N PHE A 19 -1.64 -2.09 4.79
CA PHE A 19 -1.83 -2.13 6.24
C PHE A 19 -3.29 -2.49 6.55
N PRO A 20 -3.66 -3.79 6.66
CA PRO A 20 -5.06 -4.18 6.74
C PRO A 20 -5.75 -3.77 8.04
N LYS A 21 -5.05 -3.86 9.17
CA LYS A 21 -5.59 -3.49 10.48
C LYS A 21 -5.95 -2.00 10.54
N GLU A 22 -5.08 -1.17 9.98
CA GLU A 22 -5.22 0.29 9.94
C GLU A 22 -6.05 0.74 8.72
N ARG A 23 -6.34 -0.19 7.78
CA ARG A 23 -6.91 0.06 6.46
C ARG A 23 -6.22 1.23 5.73
N LYS A 24 -4.90 1.33 5.88
CA LYS A 24 -4.04 2.34 5.23
C LYS A 24 -3.44 1.78 3.95
N MET A 25 -3.10 2.69 3.03
CA MET A 25 -2.39 2.39 1.78
C MET A 25 -3.15 1.37 0.91
N PRO A 26 -4.29 1.77 0.30
CA PRO A 26 -4.95 0.93 -0.69
C PRO A 26 -3.97 0.50 -1.79
N ILE A 27 -4.12 -0.71 -2.30
CA ILE A 27 -3.28 -1.37 -3.31
C ILE A 27 -4.12 -2.17 -4.32
N ASN A 28 -5.38 -1.81 -4.52
CA ASN A 28 -6.34 -2.53 -5.36
C ASN A 28 -6.14 -2.30 -6.88
N ASP A 29 -5.37 -1.29 -7.27
CA ASP A 29 -5.04 -0.98 -8.66
C ASP A 29 -3.65 -0.32 -8.79
N ALA A 30 -3.20 -0.12 -10.03
CA ALA A 30 -1.89 0.42 -10.34
C ALA A 30 -1.65 1.84 -9.79
N GLU A 31 -2.67 2.70 -9.79
CA GLU A 31 -2.55 4.07 -9.29
C GLU A 31 -2.34 4.07 -7.78
N HIS A 32 -3.15 3.29 -7.07
CA HIS A 32 -3.04 3.09 -5.64
C HIS A 32 -1.70 2.46 -5.25
N VAL A 33 -1.20 1.48 -6.00
CA VAL A 33 0.13 0.89 -5.75
C VAL A 33 1.25 1.91 -5.91
N ARG A 34 1.26 2.73 -6.98
CA ARG A 34 2.29 3.78 -7.15
C ARG A 34 2.25 4.80 -6.03
N ASN A 35 1.04 5.23 -5.64
CA ASN A 35 0.85 6.13 -4.51
C ASN A 35 1.33 5.51 -3.19
N ALA A 36 1.11 4.21 -3.00
CA ALA A 36 1.54 3.49 -1.82
C ALA A 36 3.08 3.38 -1.75
N VAL A 37 3.77 3.17 -2.87
CA VAL A 37 5.23 3.21 -2.90
C VAL A 37 5.75 4.61 -2.57
N ALA A 38 5.20 5.64 -3.23
CA ALA A 38 5.69 7.02 -3.12
C ALA A 38 5.48 7.67 -1.74
N ARG A 39 4.54 7.16 -0.92
CA ARG A 39 4.19 7.73 0.40
C ARG A 39 4.41 6.75 1.54
N PHE A 40 5.16 5.67 1.30
CA PHE A 40 5.36 4.62 2.31
C PHE A 40 6.05 5.12 3.57
N ASP A 41 6.99 6.06 3.41
CA ASP A 41 7.74 6.70 4.49
C ASP A 41 6.85 7.56 5.40
N GLN A 42 5.75 8.10 4.88
CA GLN A 42 4.78 8.94 5.60
C GLN A 42 3.81 8.15 6.48
N VAL A 43 3.81 6.81 6.41
CA VAL A 43 2.92 6.01 7.26
C VAL A 43 3.44 6.03 8.70
N GLU A 44 2.66 6.62 9.61
CA GLU A 44 2.96 6.66 11.05
C GLU A 44 2.10 5.65 11.85
N ASP A 45 2.45 5.47 13.12
CA ASP A 45 1.78 4.58 14.08
C ASP A 45 1.75 3.10 13.69
N VAL A 46 2.84 2.62 13.08
CA VAL A 46 3.02 1.22 12.68
C VAL A 46 4.41 0.72 13.08
N SER A 47 4.50 -0.56 13.44
CA SER A 47 5.77 -1.22 13.74
C SER A 47 6.60 -1.48 12.48
N ASP A 48 7.91 -1.69 12.64
CA ASP A 48 8.79 -2.12 11.55
C ASP A 48 8.33 -3.45 10.92
N ASP A 49 7.78 -4.38 11.73
CA ASP A 49 7.21 -5.64 11.25
C ASP A 49 5.97 -5.41 10.38
N GLU A 50 5.12 -4.45 10.75
CA GLU A 50 3.96 -4.03 9.95
C GLU A 50 4.40 -3.37 8.65
N ARG A 51 5.47 -2.56 8.67
CA ARG A 51 6.07 -2.00 7.45
C ARG A 51 6.64 -3.10 6.55
N ASP A 52 7.37 -4.06 7.09
CA ASP A 52 7.92 -5.18 6.32
C ASP A 52 6.81 -6.01 5.67
N ALA A 53 5.72 -6.28 6.40
CA ALA A 53 4.56 -6.98 5.87
C ALA A 53 3.84 -6.16 4.79
N ALA A 54 3.64 -4.86 5.01
CA ALA A 54 3.01 -3.95 4.07
C ALA A 54 3.81 -3.81 2.76
N TRP A 55 5.13 -3.69 2.86
CA TRP A 55 6.01 -3.61 1.70
C TRP A 55 5.91 -4.87 0.82
N LYS A 56 5.86 -6.06 1.43
CA LYS A 56 5.63 -7.32 0.69
C LYS A 56 4.30 -7.34 -0.05
N ARG A 57 3.24 -6.80 0.55
CA ARG A 57 1.92 -6.68 -0.10
C ARG A 57 1.95 -5.70 -1.27
N ILE A 58 2.61 -4.56 -1.11
CA ILE A 58 2.80 -3.57 -2.19
C ILE A 58 3.56 -4.19 -3.36
N LEU A 59 4.67 -4.90 -3.13
CA LEU A 59 5.42 -5.58 -4.21
C LEU A 59 4.60 -6.68 -4.89
N ALA A 60 3.74 -7.39 -4.15
CA ALA A 60 2.84 -8.38 -4.74
C ALA A 60 1.78 -7.71 -5.63
N ALA A 61 1.18 -6.62 -5.17
CA ALA A 61 0.22 -5.84 -5.94
C ALA A 61 0.88 -5.16 -7.16
N ALA A 62 2.11 -4.65 -7.01
CA ALA A 62 2.87 -4.07 -8.12
C ALA A 62 3.07 -5.06 -9.26
N ARG A 63 3.48 -6.30 -8.95
CA ARG A 63 3.58 -7.38 -9.94
C ARG A 63 2.23 -7.74 -10.58
N LYS A 64 1.14 -7.71 -9.81
CA LYS A 64 -0.21 -7.99 -10.32
C LYS A 64 -0.71 -6.89 -11.27
N HIS A 65 -0.33 -5.65 -11.01
CA HIS A 65 -0.80 -4.46 -11.72
C HIS A 65 0.22 -3.89 -12.72
N ASP A 66 1.31 -4.61 -12.98
CA ASP A 66 2.39 -4.21 -13.88
C ASP A 66 2.98 -2.82 -13.54
N VAL A 67 3.17 -2.58 -12.25
CA VAL A 67 3.84 -1.39 -11.73
C VAL A 67 5.29 -1.74 -11.46
N ASP A 68 6.20 -1.01 -12.09
CA ASP A 68 7.64 -1.14 -11.81
C ASP A 68 7.99 -0.45 -10.48
N VAL A 69 8.71 -1.17 -9.62
CA VAL A 69 9.18 -0.70 -8.32
C VAL A 69 10.67 -1.03 -8.25
N SER A 70 11.49 0.01 -8.22
CA SER A 70 12.95 -0.13 -8.25
C SER A 70 13.54 -0.52 -6.89
N GLU A 71 12.85 -0.15 -5.83
CA GLU A 71 13.23 -0.31 -4.44
C GLU A 71 12.95 -1.73 -3.97
N LYS A 72 13.95 -2.35 -3.35
CA LYS A 72 13.85 -3.72 -2.84
C LYS A 72 13.31 -3.75 -1.42
N SER A 73 13.51 -2.67 -0.67
CA SER A 73 13.06 -2.52 0.70
C SER A 73 12.51 -1.11 0.92
N TRP A 74 11.46 -0.99 1.72
CA TRP A 74 10.99 0.31 2.19
C TRP A 74 12.06 1.12 2.94
N ARG A 75 13.11 0.45 3.44
CA ARG A 75 14.25 1.11 4.08
C ARG A 75 15.08 1.94 3.09
N GLU A 76 15.00 1.64 1.79
CA GLU A 76 15.66 2.38 0.71
C GLU A 76 14.95 3.70 0.39
N LEU A 77 13.65 3.83 0.72
CA LEU A 77 12.86 5.04 0.50
C LEU A 77 13.26 6.22 1.42
N GLY A 78 14.13 5.97 2.41
CA GLY A 78 14.54 6.94 3.41
C GLY A 78 13.47 7.16 4.48
N LYS A 79 13.90 7.46 5.72
CA LYS A 79 12.98 8.00 6.74
C LYS A 79 12.57 9.40 6.27
N PRO A 80 11.31 9.84 6.48
CA PRO A 80 10.87 11.15 6.03
C PRO A 80 11.87 12.20 6.52
N GLY A 81 12.49 12.87 5.56
CA GLY A 81 13.39 13.98 5.84
C GLY A 81 12.60 15.02 6.63
N ARG A 82 13.00 15.26 7.88
CA ARG A 82 12.55 16.41 8.66
C ARG A 82 12.96 17.66 7.87
N HIS A 83 12.02 18.24 7.13
CA HIS A 83 12.13 19.60 6.63
C HIS A 83 11.45 20.56 7.60
#